data_AF-A0A7W8MDL5-F1
#
_entry.id   AF-A0A7W8MDL5-F1
#
_cell.length_a   1.000
_cell.length_b   1.000
_cell.length_c   1.000
_cell.angle_alpha   90.00
_cell.angle_beta   90.00
_cell.angle_gamma   90.00
#
_symmetry.space_group_name_H-M   'P 1'
#
loop_
_entity.id
_entity.type
_entity.pdbx_description
1 polymer ?
#
loop_
_entity_poly.entity_id
_entity_poly.type
_entity_poly.pdbx_seq_one_letter_code
_entity_poly.pdbx_strand_id
1 'polypeptide(L)'
;MTDRNAQAGGPEPLASTVIKKKTGVAHLFAAAQYSAQGFRRLVQESAFRHELLGFVGGLVVFALVGANLFEFLGFIVLMMLMFSVEALNTAIEELVDRISPEISTVGRNAKDLGSFAVFCLIIANGAFAFYVIVSRVLLG
;
A
#
# COMPACT_ATOMS: atom_id res chain seq x y z
N MET A 1 61.15 23.58 7.10
CA MET A 1 59.76 24.06 7.05
C MET A 1 59.00 23.10 6.16
N THR A 2 57.95 22.53 6.73
CA THR A 2 57.33 21.24 6.42
C THR A 2 56.48 21.26 5.15
N ASP A 3 56.49 20.13 4.44
CA ASP A 3 55.66 19.78 3.29
C ASP A 3 54.17 20.11 3.47
N ARG A 4 53.56 20.71 2.44
CA ARG A 4 52.10 20.64 2.20
C ARG A 4 51.81 20.56 0.70
N ASN A 5 52.06 19.37 0.16
CA ASN A 5 51.32 18.85 -0.97
C ASN A 5 49.98 18.31 -0.42
N ALA A 6 48.86 18.99 -0.66
CA ALA A 6 47.54 18.54 -0.22
C ALA A 6 46.49 18.86 -1.30
N GLN A 7 46.43 17.94 -2.26
CA GLN A 7 45.22 17.46 -2.96
C GLN A 7 44.01 18.39 -2.94
N ALA A 8 43.80 19.10 -4.07
CA ALA A 8 42.47 19.55 -4.46
C ALA A 8 41.62 18.30 -4.71
N GLY A 9 40.69 18.01 -3.79
CA GLY A 9 39.78 16.87 -3.87
C GLY A 9 38.93 16.97 -5.14
N GLY A 10 39.14 16.03 -6.07
CA GLY A 10 38.25 15.82 -7.20
C GLY A 10 36.84 15.43 -6.72
N PRO A 11 35.81 15.53 -7.59
CA PRO A 11 34.45 15.18 -7.22
C PRO A 11 34.42 13.73 -6.71
N GLU A 12 33.92 13.54 -5.48
CA GLU A 12 33.69 12.21 -4.94
C GLU A 12 32.87 11.41 -5.96
N PRO A 13 33.31 10.22 -6.36
CA PRO A 13 32.48 9.37 -7.19
C PRO A 13 31.27 9.01 -6.35
N LEU A 14 30.11 9.59 -6.69
CA LEU A 14 28.81 9.13 -6.21
C LEU A 14 28.80 7.62 -6.38
N ALA A 15 28.90 6.92 -5.25
CA ALA A 15 28.90 5.47 -5.21
C ALA A 15 27.53 5.00 -5.71
N SER A 16 27.38 4.94 -7.03
CA SER A 16 26.33 4.17 -7.68
C SER A 16 26.71 2.71 -7.44
N THR A 17 26.48 2.25 -6.22
CA THR A 17 26.46 0.82 -5.90
C THR A 17 25.44 0.21 -6.85
N VAL A 18 25.95 -0.37 -7.93
CA VAL A 18 25.18 -1.05 -8.95
C VAL A 18 24.35 -2.10 -8.22
N ILE A 19 23.06 -1.82 -8.06
CA ILE A 19 22.09 -2.78 -7.52
C ILE A 19 22.18 -3.99 -8.46
N LYS A 20 22.83 -5.05 -8.01
CA LYS A 20 23.01 -6.27 -8.79
C LYS A 20 21.62 -6.88 -8.97
N LYS A 21 21.00 -6.61 -10.11
CA LYS A 21 19.65 -7.05 -10.46
C LYS A 21 19.66 -8.58 -10.42
N LYS A 22 19.10 -9.18 -9.37
CA LYS A 22 18.89 -10.64 -9.32
C LYS A 22 17.96 -10.99 -10.47
N THR A 23 18.35 -11.89 -11.36
CA THR A 23 17.53 -12.34 -12.51
C THR A 23 17.00 -13.74 -12.27
N GLY A 24 15.87 -14.08 -12.90
CA GLY A 24 15.26 -15.41 -12.82
C GLY A 24 14.46 -15.69 -11.55
N VAL A 25 14.36 -16.97 -11.18
CA VAL A 25 13.56 -17.47 -10.03
C VAL A 25 13.97 -16.79 -8.70
N ALA A 26 15.24 -16.45 -8.53
CA ALA A 26 15.74 -15.72 -7.37
C ALA A 26 15.16 -14.30 -7.24
N HIS A 27 14.76 -13.66 -8.34
CA HIS A 27 14.05 -12.37 -8.33
C HIS A 27 12.62 -12.50 -7.84
N LEU A 28 11.92 -13.57 -8.25
CA LEU A 28 10.54 -13.84 -7.81
C LEU A 28 10.49 -14.12 -6.31
N PHE A 29 11.41 -14.93 -5.78
CA PHE A 29 11.52 -15.15 -4.33
C PHE A 29 11.87 -13.87 -3.57
N ALA A 30 12.78 -13.03 -4.10
CA ALA A 30 13.10 -11.74 -3.49
C ALA A 30 11.88 -10.80 -3.48
N ALA A 31 11.15 -10.70 -4.59
CA ALA A 31 9.93 -9.91 -4.69
C ALA A 31 8.86 -10.39 -3.71
N ALA A 32 8.62 -11.70 -3.61
CA ALA A 32 7.70 -12.29 -2.63
C ALA A 32 8.12 -11.96 -1.18
N GLN A 33 9.42 -11.99 -0.89
CA GLN A 33 9.93 -11.62 0.43
C GLN A 33 9.72 -10.12 0.73
N TYR A 34 9.87 -9.24 -0.25
CA TYR A 34 9.58 -7.81 -0.08
C TYR A 34 8.08 -7.57 0.12
N SER A 35 7.23 -8.23 -0.66
CA SER A 35 5.76 -8.18 -0.48
C SER A 35 5.33 -8.67 0.89
N ALA A 36 5.91 -9.76 1.39
CA ALA A 36 5.61 -10.29 2.72
C ALA A 36 6.04 -9.32 3.86
N GLN A 37 7.18 -8.65 3.70
CA GLN A 37 7.61 -7.62 4.64
C GLN A 37 6.68 -6.40 4.62
N GLY A 38 6.29 -5.94 3.42
CA GLY A 38 5.31 -4.85 3.27
C GLY A 38 3.97 -5.18 3.92
N PHE A 39 3.44 -6.37 3.67
CA PHE A 39 2.21 -6.84 4.33
C PHE A 39 2.35 -6.88 5.85
N ARG A 40 3.46 -7.41 6.37
CA ARG A 40 3.71 -7.46 7.82
C ARG A 40 3.76 -6.07 8.45
N ARG A 41 4.32 -5.08 7.75
CA ARG A 41 4.33 -3.69 8.19
C ARG A 41 2.92 -3.10 8.20
N LEU A 42 2.12 -3.38 7.17
CA LEU A 42 0.76 -2.87 7.02
C LEU A 42 -0.20 -3.43 8.08
N VAL A 43 -0.04 -4.70 8.47
CA VAL A 43 -0.82 -5.34 9.55
C VAL A 43 -0.67 -4.63 10.91
N GLN A 44 0.39 -3.83 11.10
CA GLN A 44 0.55 -3.03 12.31
C GLN A 44 -0.39 -1.82 12.34
N GLU A 45 -0.85 -1.34 11.17
CA GLU A 45 -1.79 -0.24 11.07
C GLU A 45 -3.18 -0.68 11.56
N SER A 46 -3.80 0.16 12.40
CA SER A 46 -5.16 -0.08 12.85
C SER A 46 -6.15 0.03 11.69
N ALA A 47 -5.97 0.98 10.77
CA ALA A 47 -6.80 1.18 9.59
C ALA A 47 -6.83 -0.10 8.74
N PHE A 48 -5.67 -0.59 8.29
CA PHE A 48 -5.57 -1.81 7.51
C PHE A 48 -6.20 -3.05 8.18
N ARG A 49 -6.10 -3.20 9.50
CA ARG A 49 -6.78 -4.31 10.21
C ARG A 49 -8.31 -4.25 10.08
N HIS A 50 -8.90 -3.05 10.08
CA HIS A 50 -10.34 -2.89 9.82
C HIS A 50 -10.69 -3.20 8.37
N GLU A 51 -9.84 -2.81 7.41
CA GLU A 51 -10.04 -3.15 6.00
C GLU A 51 -9.95 -4.66 5.76
N LEU A 52 -9.00 -5.33 6.39
CA LEU A 52 -8.85 -6.79 6.32
C LEU A 52 -10.05 -7.50 6.95
N LEU A 53 -10.56 -6.99 8.09
CA LEU A 53 -11.78 -7.49 8.69
C LEU A 53 -12.99 -7.28 7.76
N GLY A 54 -13.08 -6.12 7.12
CA GLY A 54 -14.09 -5.81 6.10
C GLY A 54 -14.02 -6.76 4.89
N PHE A 55 -12.81 -7.13 4.46
CA PHE A 55 -12.61 -8.10 3.38
C PHE A 55 -13.15 -9.47 3.77
N VAL A 56 -12.70 -10.01 4.91
CA VAL A 56 -13.14 -11.33 5.38
C VAL A 56 -14.65 -11.33 5.66
N GLY A 57 -15.15 -10.30 6.33
CA GLY A 57 -16.58 -10.15 6.61
C GLY A 57 -17.41 -10.05 5.34
N GLY A 58 -16.96 -9.27 4.36
CA GLY A 58 -17.61 -9.14 3.06
C GLY A 58 -17.68 -10.47 2.29
N LEU A 59 -16.59 -11.26 2.28
CA LEU A 59 -16.59 -12.59 1.67
C LEU A 59 -17.60 -13.54 2.34
N VAL A 60 -17.66 -13.53 3.67
CA VAL A 60 -18.64 -14.34 4.43
C VAL A 60 -20.06 -13.91 4.09
N VAL A 61 -20.35 -12.61 4.10
CA VAL A 61 -21.68 -12.09 3.76
C VAL A 61 -22.06 -12.44 2.32
N PHE A 62 -21.15 -12.29 1.36
CA PHE A 62 -21.36 -12.65 -0.05
C PHE A 62 -21.70 -14.13 -0.20
N ALA A 63 -21.02 -15.01 0.55
CA ALA A 63 -21.33 -16.44 0.55
C ALA A 63 -22.72 -16.72 1.13
N LEU A 64 -23.10 -16.03 2.21
CA LEU A 64 -24.41 -16.20 2.85
C LEU A 64 -25.57 -15.72 1.96
N VAL A 65 -25.38 -14.68 1.15
CA VAL A 65 -26.42 -14.17 0.24
C VAL A 65 -26.41 -14.87 -1.13
N GLY A 66 -25.52 -15.84 -1.37
CA GLY A 66 -25.48 -16.57 -2.65
C GLY A 66 -24.92 -15.75 -3.81
N ALA A 67 -23.93 -14.89 -3.55
CA ALA A 67 -23.25 -14.13 -4.60
C ALA A 67 -22.61 -15.05 -5.65
N ASN A 68 -22.61 -14.62 -6.91
CA ASN A 68 -21.98 -15.34 -8.01
C ASN A 68 -20.47 -15.08 -8.08
N LEU A 69 -19.79 -15.86 -8.91
CA LEU A 69 -18.34 -15.78 -9.08
C LEU A 69 -17.85 -14.36 -9.46
N PHE A 70 -18.55 -13.64 -10.33
CA PHE A 70 -18.15 -12.29 -10.75
C PHE A 70 -18.31 -11.25 -9.64
N GLU A 71 -19.33 -11.40 -8.78
CA GLU A 71 -19.50 -10.55 -7.61
C GLU A 71 -18.35 -10.75 -6.61
N PHE A 72 -17.98 -12.01 -6.35
CA PHE A 72 -16.80 -12.33 -5.56
C PHE A 72 -15.51 -11.77 -6.16
N LEU A 73 -15.27 -12.01 -7.46
CA LEU A 73 -14.06 -11.52 -8.14
C LEU A 73 -14.00 -9.98 -8.13
N GLY A 74 -15.12 -9.31 -8.36
CA GLY A 74 -15.23 -7.86 -8.29
C GLY A 74 -14.87 -7.32 -6.90
N PHE A 75 -15.41 -7.93 -5.85
CA PHE A 75 -15.11 -7.55 -4.47
C PHE A 75 -13.63 -7.79 -4.12
N ILE A 76 -13.08 -8.95 -4.51
CA ILE A 76 -11.67 -9.27 -4.30
C ILE A 76 -10.77 -8.24 -4.98
N VAL A 77 -11.05 -7.89 -6.25
CA VAL A 77 -10.26 -6.90 -6.99
C VAL A 77 -10.34 -5.52 -6.33
N LEU A 78 -11.52 -5.07 -5.90
CA LEU A 78 -11.68 -3.78 -5.21
C LEU A 78 -10.96 -3.75 -3.84
N MET A 79 -10.97 -4.86 -3.10
CA MET A 79 -10.25 -4.97 -1.84
C MET A 79 -8.73 -5.05 -2.05
N MET A 80 -8.25 -5.73 -3.11
CA MET A 80 -6.83 -5.70 -3.48
C MET A 80 -6.37 -4.29 -3.85
N LEU A 81 -7.20 -3.52 -4.55
CA LEU A 81 -6.93 -2.12 -4.85
C LEU A 81 -6.88 -1.26 -3.57
N MET A 82 -7.82 -1.47 -2.64
CA MET A 82 -7.83 -0.84 -1.32
C MET A 82 -6.53 -1.08 -0.56
N PHE A 83 -6.11 -2.34 -0.42
CA PHE A 83 -4.87 -2.70 0.27
C PHE A 83 -3.63 -2.12 -0.41
N SER A 84 -3.64 -2.01 -1.74
CA SER A 84 -2.55 -1.40 -2.49
C SER A 84 -2.45 0.10 -2.21
N VAL A 85 -3.58 0.80 -2.17
CA VAL A 85 -3.61 2.23 -1.87
C VAL A 85 -3.30 2.53 -0.41
N GLU A 86 -3.77 1.70 0.54
CA GLU A 86 -3.41 1.83 1.95
C GLU A 86 -1.89 1.62 2.15
N ALA A 87 -1.29 0.62 1.49
CA ALA A 87 0.16 0.44 1.51
C ALA A 87 0.94 1.65 0.97
N LEU A 88 0.43 2.27 -0.10
CA LEU A 88 1.00 3.51 -0.65
C LEU A 88 0.81 4.69 0.30
N ASN A 89 -0.35 4.80 0.94
CA ASN A 89 -0.63 5.83 1.94
C ASN A 89 0.34 5.73 3.12
N THR A 90 0.50 4.54 3.71
CA THR A 90 1.47 4.30 4.79
C THR A 90 2.91 4.61 4.35
N ALA A 91 3.29 4.26 3.12
CA ALA A 91 4.62 4.57 2.60
C ALA A 91 4.85 6.09 2.45
N ILE A 92 3.83 6.83 2.00
CA ILE A 92 3.87 8.30 1.92
C ILE A 92 3.99 8.90 3.33
N GLU A 93 3.20 8.42 4.29
CA GLU A 93 3.25 8.89 5.67
C GLU A 93 4.64 8.70 6.29
N GLU A 94 5.23 7.51 6.16
CA GLU A 94 6.58 7.22 6.65
C GLU A 94 7.65 8.12 6.00
N LEU A 95 7.52 8.36 4.70
CA LEU A 95 8.46 9.22 3.98
C LEU A 95 8.32 10.68 4.41
N VAL A 96 7.10 11.16 4.56
CA VAL A 96 6.80 12.52 5.02
C VAL A 96 7.31 12.74 6.44
N ASP A 97 7.08 11.78 7.35
CA ASP A 97 7.53 11.86 8.74
C ASP A 97 9.06 11.86 8.86
N ARG A 98 9.74 11.21 7.91
CA ARG A 98 11.20 11.22 7.85
C ARG A 98 11.79 12.50 7.27
N ILE A 99 11.16 13.08 6.24
CA ILE A 99 11.70 14.25 5.51
C ILE A 99 11.29 15.57 6.15
N SER A 100 10.09 15.64 6.74
CA SER A 100 9.53 16.86 7.33
C SER A 100 9.22 16.64 8.82
N PRO A 101 10.25 16.48 9.67
CA PRO A 101 10.04 16.28 11.12
C PRO A 101 9.37 17.49 11.79
N GLU A 102 9.53 18.69 11.21
CA GLU A 102 8.71 19.85 11.54
C GLU A 102 7.46 19.86 10.65
N ILE A 103 6.28 20.11 11.23
CA ILE A 103 4.98 20.04 10.52
C ILE A 103 4.97 21.08 9.39
N SER A 104 5.25 20.64 8.17
CA SER A 104 5.12 21.46 6.98
C SER A 104 3.70 21.37 6.40
N THR A 105 3.26 22.45 5.76
CA THR A 105 1.98 22.48 5.03
C THR A 105 1.95 21.43 3.91
N VAL A 106 3.08 21.21 3.24
CA VAL A 106 3.23 20.20 2.18
C VAL A 106 3.08 18.78 2.76
N GLY A 107 3.73 18.49 3.89
CA GLY A 107 3.63 17.19 4.55
C GLY A 107 2.20 16.89 5.00
N ARG A 108 1.50 17.87 5.57
CA ARG A 108 0.08 17.73 5.90
C ARG A 108 -0.76 17.42 4.67
N ASN A 109 -0.62 18.20 3.60
CA ASN A 109 -1.39 18.00 2.36
C ASN A 109 -1.13 16.61 1.74
N ALA A 110 0.11 16.12 1.79
CA ALA A 110 0.43 14.79 1.26
C ALA A 110 -0.31 13.67 2.01
N LYS A 111 -0.35 13.75 3.35
CA LYS A 111 -1.09 12.80 4.20
C LYS A 111 -2.60 12.89 3.97
N ASP A 112 -3.15 14.11 3.91
CA ASP A 112 -4.58 14.33 3.69
C ASP A 112 -5.04 13.73 2.35
N LEU A 113 -4.25 13.91 1.28
CA LEU A 113 -4.54 13.33 -0.04
C LEU A 113 -4.46 11.80 -0.04
N GLY A 114 -3.48 11.22 0.65
CA GLY A 114 -3.35 9.78 0.80
C GLY A 114 -4.55 9.17 1.54
N SER A 115 -4.94 9.77 2.67
CA SER A 115 -6.13 9.38 3.43
C SER A 115 -7.42 9.52 2.61
N PHE A 116 -7.54 10.58 1.81
CA PHE A 116 -8.69 10.75 0.91
C PHE A 116 -8.77 9.67 -0.17
N ALA A 117 -7.63 9.23 -0.72
CA ALA A 117 -7.60 8.13 -1.69
C ALA A 117 -8.10 6.81 -1.09
N VAL A 118 -7.69 6.49 0.14
CA VAL A 118 -8.20 5.34 0.90
C VAL A 118 -9.70 5.48 1.14
N PHE A 119 -10.17 6.66 1.55
CA PHE A 119 -11.59 6.94 1.76
C PHE A 119 -12.45 6.71 0.51
N CYS A 120 -11.99 7.14 -0.66
CA CYS A 120 -12.67 6.87 -1.93
C CYS A 120 -12.84 5.35 -2.18
N LEU A 121 -11.85 4.54 -1.81
CA LEU A 121 -11.93 3.09 -1.95
C LEU A 121 -12.80 2.42 -0.89
N ILE A 122 -12.88 2.98 0.33
CA ILE A 122 -13.87 2.57 1.34
C ILE A 122 -15.29 2.74 0.75
N ILE A 123 -15.59 3.91 0.17
CA ILE A 123 -16.90 4.17 -0.45
C ILE A 123 -17.15 3.21 -1.61
N ALA A 124 -16.18 3.02 -2.51
CA ALA A 124 -16.35 2.15 -3.67
C ALA A 124 -16.64 0.69 -3.26
N ASN A 125 -15.87 0.17 -2.29
CA ASN A 125 -16.10 -1.18 -1.75
C ASN A 125 -17.44 -1.28 -1.03
N GLY A 126 -17.79 -0.30 -0.19
CA GLY A 126 -19.06 -0.26 0.52
C GLY A 126 -20.25 -0.22 -0.42
N ALA A 127 -20.20 0.62 -1.46
CA ALA A 127 -21.24 0.73 -2.47
C ALA A 127 -21.40 -0.57 -3.28
N PHE A 128 -20.29 -1.19 -3.69
CA PHE A 128 -20.32 -2.46 -4.41
C PHE A 128 -20.89 -3.59 -3.52
N ALA A 129 -20.41 -3.70 -2.28
CA ALA A 129 -20.92 -4.70 -1.34
C ALA A 129 -22.41 -4.50 -1.05
N PHE A 130 -22.84 -3.26 -0.83
CA PHE A 130 -24.25 -2.93 -0.64
C PHE A 130 -25.09 -3.31 -1.86
N TYR A 131 -24.64 -2.98 -3.07
CA TYR A 131 -25.32 -3.35 -4.31
C TYR A 131 -25.51 -4.87 -4.41
N VAL A 132 -24.47 -5.66 -4.18
CA VAL A 132 -24.53 -7.14 -4.25
C VAL A 132 -25.47 -7.70 -3.19
N ILE A 133 -25.38 -7.21 -1.95
CA ILE A 133 -26.25 -7.70 -0.87
C ILE A 133 -27.72 -7.42 -1.20
N VAL A 134 -28.03 -6.18 -1.62
CA VAL A 134 -29.39 -5.79 -1.95
C VAL A 134 -29.91 -6.54 -3.17
N SER A 135 -29.11 -6.69 -4.23
CA SER A 135 -29.52 -7.42 -5.43
C SER A 135 -29.84 -8.87 -5.10
N ARG A 136 -28.99 -9.55 -4.33
CA ARG A 136 -29.19 -10.96 -3.97
C ARG A 136 -30.33 -11.21 -3.00
N VAL A 137 -30.54 -10.30 -2.06
CA VAL A 137 -31.64 -10.43 -1.09
C VAL A 137 -32.99 -10.09 -1.73
N LEU A 138 -33.05 -9.08 -2.62
CA LEU A 138 -34.33 -8.63 -3.20
C LEU A 138 -34.69 -9.29 -4.53
N LEU A 139 -33.71 -9.68 -5.34
CA LEU A 139 -33.93 -10.15 -6.71
C LEU A 139 -33.61 -11.64 -6.91
N GLY A 140 -32.87 -12.27 -6.00
CA GLY A 140 -32.39 -13.66 -6.09
C GLY A 140 -31.18 -13.85 -7.01
#